data_AF-A0A954QJ31-F1
#
_entry.id   AF-A0A954QJ31-F1
#
_cell.length_a   1.000
_cell.length_b   1.000
_cell.length_c   1.000
_cell.angle_alpha   90.00
_cell.angle_beta   90.00
_cell.angle_gamma   90.00
#
_symmetry.space_group_name_H-M   'P 1'
#
loop_
_entity.id
_entity.type
_entity.pdbx_description
1 polymer ?
#
loop_
_entity_poly.entity_id
_entity_poly.type
_entity_poly.pdbx_seq_one_letter_code
_entity_poly.pdbx_strand_id
1 'polypeptide(L)'
;MRESVSDLSSAGSSPAPDSEALARFRDQLQFVEADVHQYIERRLSPRLRRRVDASDVLQETLLLACRAYADFERRRPMPFRTWLLKTAQQQLIQVRRFHLQSQRRSVGREVGDDHSTALLHASLALSASTPSRNLMRAEAQQSVVAALNRLAEIDREILFMREFEKRPYEEIADICEIDAAAARKRFGRALLRLRLELKAAGLLE
;
A
#
# COMPACT_ATOMS: atom_id res chain seq x y z
N MET A 1 -43.91 2.32 -1.40
CA MET A 1 -43.11 1.20 -0.87
C MET A 1 -41.63 1.57 -1.01
N ARG A 2 -41.09 2.22 0.02
CA ARG A 2 -39.70 2.66 0.16
C ARG A 2 -39.26 2.18 1.54
N GLU A 3 -38.41 1.16 1.60
CA GLU A 3 -37.67 0.78 2.82
C GLU A 3 -36.25 1.37 2.63
N SER A 4 -35.96 2.47 3.31
CA SER A 4 -35.30 2.52 4.62
C SER A 4 -33.80 2.21 4.52
N VAL A 5 -33.08 3.22 4.02
CA VAL A 5 -31.64 3.40 4.22
C VAL A 5 -31.46 4.00 5.61
N SER A 6 -31.38 3.16 6.63
CA SER A 6 -31.18 3.59 8.01
C SER A 6 -30.59 2.44 8.81
N ASP A 7 -29.32 2.11 8.57
CA ASP A 7 -28.57 1.16 9.41
C ASP A 7 -27.04 1.29 9.29
N LEU A 8 -26.53 2.55 9.26
CA LEU A 8 -25.07 2.82 9.32
C LEU A 8 -24.68 3.89 10.36
N SER A 9 -25.59 4.27 11.26
CA SER A 9 -25.33 5.31 12.27
C SER A 9 -25.09 4.78 13.69
N SER A 10 -24.69 3.52 13.85
CA SER A 10 -24.24 2.97 15.13
C SER A 10 -22.75 2.61 15.12
N ALA A 11 -21.89 3.53 14.67
CA ALA A 11 -20.49 3.51 15.07
C ALA A 11 -20.44 4.06 16.50
N GLY A 12 -20.58 3.17 17.48
CA GLY A 12 -20.44 3.49 18.89
C GLY A 12 -19.15 4.26 19.12
N SER A 13 -19.27 5.37 19.85
CA SER A 13 -18.13 6.08 20.41
C SER A 13 -17.36 5.08 21.26
N SER A 14 -16.28 4.52 20.71
CA SER A 14 -15.38 3.66 21.47
C SER A 14 -14.90 4.45 22.69
N PRO A 15 -15.02 3.92 23.93
CA PRO A 15 -14.51 4.62 25.10
C PRO A 15 -13.02 4.92 24.89
N ALA A 16 -12.58 6.10 25.36
CA ALA A 16 -11.16 6.43 25.33
C ALA A 16 -10.38 5.27 25.97
N PRO A 17 -9.29 4.80 25.34
CA PRO A 17 -8.59 3.61 25.81
C PRO A 17 -8.10 3.79 27.25
N ASP A 18 -8.42 2.82 28.10
CA ASP A 18 -8.00 2.78 29.50
C ASP A 18 -6.47 2.91 29.58
N SER A 19 -5.95 3.55 30.64
CA SER A 19 -4.51 3.87 30.78
C SER A 19 -3.58 2.67 30.60
N GLU A 20 -4.03 1.47 30.95
CA GLU A 20 -3.27 0.22 30.78
C GLU A 20 -3.24 -0.27 29.32
N ALA A 21 -4.33 -0.10 28.57
CA ALA A 21 -4.37 -0.42 27.14
C ALA A 21 -3.43 0.52 26.37
N LEU A 22 -3.38 1.80 26.74
CA LEU A 22 -2.43 2.76 26.16
C LEU A 22 -0.97 2.41 26.43
N ALA A 23 -0.66 1.93 27.64
CA ALA A 23 0.70 1.48 27.97
C ALA A 23 1.10 0.28 27.09
N ARG A 24 0.24 -0.73 26.99
CA ARG A 24 0.47 -1.90 26.13
C ARG A 24 0.60 -1.55 24.64
N PHE A 25 -0.24 -0.64 24.15
CA PHE A 25 -0.14 -0.13 22.78
C PHE A 25 1.23 0.49 22.52
N ARG A 26 1.69 1.36 23.43
CA ARG A 26 3.01 2.02 23.33
C ARG A 26 4.15 1.00 23.36
N ASP A 27 4.08 0.02 24.26
CA ASP A 27 5.11 -1.02 24.39
C ASP A 27 5.21 -1.91 23.15
N GLN A 28 4.09 -2.16 22.47
CA GLN A 28 4.11 -2.89 21.19
C GLN A 28 4.57 -1.98 20.03
N LEU A 29 4.17 -0.72 20.05
CA LEU A 29 4.48 0.25 19.00
C LEU A 29 5.99 0.46 18.82
N GLN A 30 6.77 0.53 19.90
CA GLN A 30 8.21 0.78 19.85
C GLN A 30 8.99 -0.21 18.95
N PHE A 31 8.47 -1.43 18.78
CA PHE A 31 9.10 -2.47 17.97
C PHE A 31 8.69 -2.44 16.49
N VAL A 32 7.60 -1.75 16.15
CA VAL A 32 7.00 -1.80 14.81
C VAL A 32 6.91 -0.43 14.14
N GLU A 33 7.04 0.66 14.88
CA GLU A 33 6.88 2.03 14.37
C GLU A 33 7.78 2.31 13.16
N ALA A 34 9.06 1.95 13.24
CA ALA A 34 10.01 2.14 12.15
C ALA A 34 9.62 1.37 10.87
N ASP A 35 9.09 0.16 11.01
CA ASP A 35 8.62 -0.65 9.88
C ASP A 35 7.34 -0.06 9.27
N VAL A 36 6.43 0.46 10.09
CA VAL A 36 5.21 1.14 9.61
C VAL A 36 5.56 2.45 8.91
N HIS A 37 6.49 3.23 9.47
CA HIS A 37 6.98 4.45 8.83
C HIS A 37 7.60 4.14 7.47
N GLN A 38 8.49 3.15 7.41
CA GLN A 38 9.10 2.72 6.15
C GLN A 38 8.06 2.18 5.16
N TYR A 39 7.04 1.46 5.64
CA TYR A 39 5.92 0.98 4.83
C TYR A 39 5.18 2.14 4.17
N ILE A 40 4.90 3.20 4.92
CA ILE A 40 4.25 4.44 4.45
C ILE A 40 5.13 5.18 3.45
N GLU A 41 6.40 5.43 3.80
CA GLU A 41 7.35 6.09 2.90
C GLU A 41 7.42 5.39 1.54
N ARG A 42 7.49 4.06 1.56
CA ARG A 42 7.53 3.22 0.35
C ARG A 42 6.25 3.26 -0.49
N ARG A 43 5.18 3.87 -0.01
CA ARG A 43 3.89 4.00 -0.71
C ARG A 43 3.48 5.44 -1.04
N LEU A 44 4.23 6.45 -0.58
CA LEU A 44 4.06 7.84 -1.01
C LEU A 44 4.86 8.18 -2.27
N SER A 45 4.17 8.46 -3.39
CA SER A 45 4.83 8.78 -4.67
C SER A 45 5.64 10.07 -4.57
N PRO A 46 6.68 10.29 -5.41
CA PRO A 46 7.43 11.54 -5.39
C PRO A 46 6.58 12.80 -5.53
N ARG A 47 5.42 12.71 -6.21
CA ARG A 47 4.46 13.81 -6.30
C ARG A 47 3.68 13.99 -5.00
N LEU A 48 3.23 12.90 -4.40
CA LEU A 48 2.50 12.92 -3.15
C LEU A 48 3.37 13.41 -1.99
N ARG A 49 4.66 13.03 -1.95
CA ARG A 49 5.65 13.53 -0.98
C ARG A 49 5.86 15.04 -0.99
N ARG A 50 5.50 15.74 -2.09
CA ARG A 50 5.54 17.22 -2.13
C ARG A 50 4.37 17.87 -1.40
N ARG A 51 3.33 17.10 -1.08
CA ARG A 51 2.07 17.59 -0.50
C ARG A 51 1.73 16.92 0.83
N VAL A 52 2.29 15.75 1.10
CA VAL A 52 2.00 14.90 2.25
C VAL A 52 3.31 14.35 2.80
N ASP A 53 3.57 14.59 4.09
CA ASP A 53 4.69 13.98 4.79
C ASP A 53 4.34 12.55 5.22
N ALA A 54 5.33 11.64 5.20
CA ALA A 54 5.16 10.29 5.72
C ALA A 54 4.85 10.29 7.23
N SER A 55 5.43 11.25 7.96
CA SER A 55 5.24 11.44 9.40
C SER A 55 3.80 11.82 9.73
N ASP A 56 3.16 12.66 8.90
CA ASP A 56 1.75 13.04 9.07
C ASP A 56 0.82 11.84 8.86
N VAL A 57 1.11 11.03 7.83
CA VAL A 57 0.35 9.80 7.55
C VAL A 57 0.54 8.78 8.66
N LEU A 58 1.76 8.65 9.21
CA LEU A 58 2.05 7.81 10.36
C LEU A 58 1.26 8.29 11.57
N GLN A 59 1.29 9.57 11.89
CA GLN A 59 0.57 10.13 13.04
C GLN A 59 -0.93 9.84 12.95
N GLU A 60 -1.56 10.09 11.81
CA GLU A 60 -2.98 9.78 11.62
C GLU A 60 -3.26 8.28 11.73
N THR A 61 -2.38 7.44 11.19
CA THR A 61 -2.46 5.98 11.33
C THR A 61 -2.41 5.56 12.80
N LEU A 62 -1.49 6.12 13.58
CA LEU A 62 -1.34 5.82 15.00
C LEU A 62 -2.52 6.31 15.83
N LEU A 63 -3.12 7.45 15.49
CA LEU A 63 -4.33 7.96 16.13
C LEU A 63 -5.52 7.02 15.90
N LEU A 64 -5.72 6.56 14.65
CA LEU A 64 -6.75 5.58 14.31
C LEU A 64 -6.52 4.24 15.02
N ALA A 65 -5.28 3.75 15.01
CA ALA A 65 -4.90 2.52 15.69
C ALA A 65 -5.12 2.62 17.20
N CYS A 66 -4.70 3.72 17.84
CA CYS A 66 -4.88 3.94 19.26
C CYS A 66 -6.36 3.86 19.68
N ARG A 67 -7.27 4.48 18.91
CA ARG A 67 -8.72 4.42 19.14
C ARG A 67 -9.31 3.01 18.96
N ALA A 68 -8.75 2.21 18.05
CA ALA A 68 -9.21 0.86 17.75
C ALA A 68 -8.50 -0.23 18.56
N TYR A 69 -7.49 0.11 19.37
CA TYR A 69 -6.59 -0.85 20.00
C TYR A 69 -7.31 -1.77 21.00
N ALA A 70 -8.21 -1.24 21.84
CA ALA A 70 -8.94 -2.05 22.82
C ALA A 70 -9.75 -3.18 22.14
N ASP A 71 -10.38 -2.88 21.01
CA ASP A 71 -11.12 -3.87 20.22
C ASP A 71 -10.20 -4.87 19.52
N PHE A 72 -9.06 -4.40 18.99
CA PHE A 72 -8.04 -5.26 18.43
C PHE A 72 -7.49 -6.22 19.50
N GLU A 73 -7.15 -5.73 20.69
CA GLU A 73 -6.58 -6.54 21.77
C GLU A 73 -7.55 -7.61 22.27
N ARG A 74 -8.85 -7.31 22.28
CA ARG A 74 -9.89 -8.27 22.66
C ARG A 74 -10.08 -9.39 21.65
N ARG A 75 -9.96 -9.10 20.34
CA ARG A 75 -10.24 -10.07 19.27
C ARG A 75 -8.98 -10.77 18.73
N ARG A 76 -7.84 -10.07 18.73
CA ARG A 76 -6.55 -10.47 18.14
C ARG A 76 -6.67 -11.29 16.85
N PRO A 77 -7.32 -10.74 15.80
CA PRO A 77 -7.57 -11.50 14.58
C PRO A 77 -6.28 -11.79 13.78
N MET A 78 -5.22 -11.00 14.01
CA MET A 78 -3.93 -11.08 13.33
C MET A 78 -2.83 -10.51 14.22
N PRO A 79 -1.53 -10.69 13.89
CA PRO A 79 -0.43 -10.07 14.62
C PRO A 79 -0.54 -8.53 14.64
N PHE A 80 -0.12 -7.90 15.74
CA PHE A 80 -0.20 -6.44 15.93
C PHE A 80 0.45 -5.66 14.79
N ARG A 81 1.65 -6.11 14.35
CA ARG A 81 2.35 -5.53 13.21
C ARG A 81 1.50 -5.53 11.94
N THR A 82 0.93 -6.67 11.59
CA THR A 82 0.09 -6.83 10.38
C THR A 82 -1.16 -5.96 10.46
N TRP A 83 -1.79 -5.89 11.63
CA TRP A 83 -2.93 -5.01 11.87
C TRP A 83 -2.59 -3.52 11.73
N LEU A 84 -1.41 -3.10 12.20
CA LEU A 84 -0.98 -1.71 12.08
C LEU A 84 -0.62 -1.35 10.63
N LEU A 85 0.02 -2.26 9.90
CA LEU A 85 0.29 -2.10 8.46
C LEU A 85 -0.99 -2.08 7.63
N LYS A 86 -1.99 -2.90 7.99
CA LYS A 86 -3.34 -2.84 7.41
C LYS A 86 -3.97 -1.46 7.62
N THR A 87 -3.90 -0.93 8.83
CA THR A 87 -4.43 0.41 9.16
C THR A 87 -3.69 1.48 8.35
N ALA A 88 -2.36 1.38 8.24
CA ALA A 88 -1.54 2.27 7.41
C ALA A 88 -1.92 2.19 5.92
N GLN A 89 -2.18 0.98 5.41
CA GLN A 89 -2.58 0.76 4.02
C GLN A 89 -3.94 1.39 3.73
N GLN A 90 -4.90 1.25 4.64
CA GLN A 90 -6.19 1.94 4.53
C GLN A 90 -6.02 3.46 4.50
N GLN A 91 -5.16 4.01 5.36
CA GLN A 91 -4.87 5.44 5.39
C GLN A 91 -4.21 5.93 4.10
N LEU A 92 -3.24 5.19 3.56
CA LEU A 92 -2.60 5.49 2.28
C LEU A 92 -3.61 5.50 1.12
N ILE A 93 -4.54 4.54 1.10
CA ILE A 93 -5.62 4.51 0.10
C ILE A 93 -6.49 5.77 0.20
N GLN A 94 -6.83 6.23 1.41
CA GLN A 94 -7.59 7.46 1.61
C GLN A 94 -6.82 8.70 1.14
N VAL A 95 -5.54 8.81 1.52
CA VAL A 95 -4.67 9.91 1.08
C VAL A 95 -4.58 9.94 -0.44
N ARG A 96 -4.33 8.81 -1.10
CA ARG A 96 -4.28 8.71 -2.57
C ARG A 96 -5.60 9.14 -3.20
N ARG A 97 -6.74 8.64 -2.72
CA ARG A 97 -8.07 8.97 -3.24
C ARG A 97 -8.38 10.45 -3.12
N PHE A 98 -8.12 11.06 -1.96
CA PHE A 98 -8.33 12.49 -1.73
C PHE A 98 -7.52 13.33 -2.72
N HIS A 99 -6.26 12.98 -2.94
CA HIS A 99 -5.37 13.71 -3.85
C HIS A 99 -5.73 13.50 -5.32
N LEU A 100 -6.14 12.29 -5.73
CA LEU A 100 -6.62 12.02 -7.09
C LEU A 100 -7.93 12.78 -7.39
N GLN A 101 -8.85 12.85 -6.44
CA GLN A 101 -10.09 13.63 -6.59
C GLN A 101 -9.82 15.14 -6.66
N SER A 102 -8.87 15.64 -5.86
CA SER A 102 -8.41 17.04 -5.96
C SER A 102 -7.73 17.33 -7.29
N GLN A 103 -7.02 16.36 -7.88
CA GLN A 103 -6.36 16.50 -9.19
C GLN A 103 -7.35 16.42 -10.37
N ARG A 104 -8.46 15.68 -10.28
CA ARG A 104 -9.50 15.70 -11.32
C ARG A 104 -10.16 17.07 -11.49
N ARG A 105 -10.05 17.95 -10.50
CA ARG A 105 -10.45 19.37 -10.60
C ARG A 105 -9.40 20.25 -11.30
N SER A 106 -8.18 19.76 -11.50
CA SER A 106 -7.07 20.41 -12.21
C SER A 106 -6.60 19.56 -13.40
N VAL A 107 -7.27 19.73 -14.54
CA VAL A 107 -7.04 19.13 -15.87
C VAL A 107 -5.70 18.41 -16.13
N GLY A 108 -5.79 17.13 -16.56
CA GLY A 108 -5.11 16.62 -17.76
C GLY A 108 -3.68 16.08 -17.67
N ARG A 109 -3.48 14.90 -17.06
CA ARG A 109 -2.55 13.82 -17.52
C ARG A 109 -2.49 12.73 -16.44
N GLU A 110 -3.31 11.70 -16.58
CA GLU A 110 -3.16 10.46 -15.80
C GLU A 110 -2.09 9.59 -16.48
N VAL A 111 -0.84 9.78 -16.08
CA VAL A 111 0.21 8.77 -16.26
C VAL A 111 0.62 8.31 -14.87
N GLY A 112 0.43 7.01 -14.62
CA GLY A 112 0.52 6.27 -13.35
C GLY A 112 1.35 6.91 -12.26
N ASP A 113 0.65 7.43 -11.25
CA ASP A 113 1.19 8.10 -10.06
C ASP A 113 1.22 7.15 -8.84
N ASP A 114 1.53 5.88 -9.06
CA ASP A 114 1.60 4.88 -7.99
C ASP A 114 3.05 4.62 -7.58
N HIS A 115 3.35 4.80 -6.28
CA HIS A 115 4.71 4.66 -5.75
C HIS A 115 5.20 3.22 -5.77
N SER A 116 4.28 2.25 -5.66
CA SER A 116 4.60 0.83 -5.81
C SER A 116 5.25 0.63 -7.20
N THR A 117 4.76 1.29 -8.25
CA THR A 117 5.40 1.28 -9.57
C THR A 117 6.76 1.98 -9.58
N ALA A 118 6.91 3.11 -8.88
CA ALA A 118 8.17 3.86 -8.82
C ALA A 118 9.28 3.17 -8.00
N LEU A 119 8.94 2.40 -6.96
CA LEU A 119 9.90 1.59 -6.23
C LEU A 119 10.24 0.30 -6.97
N LEU A 120 9.27 -0.33 -7.63
CA LEU A 120 9.54 -1.41 -8.57
C LEU A 120 10.55 -0.95 -9.64
N HIS A 121 10.36 0.26 -10.17
CA HIS A 121 11.32 0.90 -11.08
C HIS A 121 12.69 1.14 -10.44
N ALA A 122 12.75 1.72 -9.25
CA ALA A 122 14.02 2.00 -8.56
C ALA A 122 14.79 0.70 -8.24
N SER A 123 14.10 -0.35 -7.79
CA SER A 123 14.74 -1.62 -7.49
C SER A 123 15.22 -2.35 -8.76
N LEU A 124 14.47 -2.29 -9.86
CA LEU A 124 14.93 -2.78 -11.17
C LEU A 124 16.13 -1.99 -11.69
N ALA A 125 16.21 -0.69 -11.37
CA ALA A 125 17.36 0.14 -11.70
C ALA A 125 18.62 -0.24 -10.90
N LEU A 126 18.47 -0.65 -9.64
CA LEU A 126 19.59 -1.05 -8.77
C LEU A 126 20.17 -2.43 -9.09
N SER A 127 19.39 -3.35 -9.68
CA SER A 127 19.86 -4.69 -10.04
C SER A 127 20.76 -4.75 -11.29
N ALA A 128 21.09 -3.62 -11.93
CA ALA A 128 21.86 -3.57 -13.17
C ALA A 128 23.10 -2.65 -13.08
N SER A 129 24.23 -3.19 -12.61
CA SER A 129 25.51 -2.48 -12.51
C SER A 129 26.27 -2.45 -13.86
N THR A 130 26.38 -1.28 -14.53
CA THR A 130 27.56 -0.83 -15.37
C THR A 130 27.27 0.42 -16.24
N PRO A 131 28.11 1.45 -16.36
CA PRO A 131 27.72 2.76 -16.94
C PRO A 131 27.31 2.87 -18.44
N SER A 132 27.58 1.91 -19.31
CA SER A 132 27.44 2.09 -20.78
C SER A 132 26.05 1.87 -21.38
N ARG A 133 25.07 1.38 -20.60
CA ARG A 133 23.72 1.00 -21.08
C ARG A 133 22.62 2.03 -20.73
N ASN A 134 22.96 3.25 -20.34
CA ASN A 134 22.02 4.16 -19.66
C ASN A 134 20.79 4.61 -20.48
N LEU A 135 20.92 4.80 -21.80
CA LEU A 135 19.77 5.22 -22.64
C LEU A 135 18.81 4.05 -22.93
N MET A 136 19.33 2.92 -23.42
CA MET A 136 18.55 1.68 -23.60
C MET A 136 17.93 1.20 -22.27
N ARG A 137 18.59 1.47 -21.14
CA ARG A 137 18.04 1.21 -19.80
C ARG A 137 16.90 2.14 -19.44
N ALA A 138 17.01 3.43 -19.70
CA ALA A 138 15.93 4.36 -19.41
C ALA A 138 14.66 3.98 -20.18
N GLU A 139 14.80 3.58 -21.44
CA GLU A 139 13.68 3.09 -22.27
C GLU A 139 13.11 1.77 -21.74
N ALA A 140 13.96 0.80 -21.37
CA ALA A 140 13.53 -0.46 -20.78
C ALA A 140 12.82 -0.23 -19.42
N GLN A 141 13.36 0.64 -18.58
CA GLN A 141 12.79 0.98 -17.28
C GLN A 141 11.44 1.69 -17.41
N GLN A 142 11.32 2.65 -18.34
CA GLN A 142 10.04 3.30 -18.66
C GLN A 142 9.01 2.29 -19.16
N SER A 143 9.43 1.32 -19.97
CA SER A 143 8.57 0.26 -20.46
C SER A 143 8.10 -0.67 -19.34
N VAL A 144 8.95 -1.00 -18.35
CA VAL A 144 8.52 -1.75 -17.16
C VAL A 144 7.53 -0.96 -16.31
N VAL A 145 7.77 0.34 -16.09
CA VAL A 145 6.82 1.22 -15.38
C VAL A 145 5.49 1.28 -16.10
N ALA A 146 5.50 1.42 -17.42
CA ALA A 146 4.29 1.41 -18.23
C ALA A 146 3.55 0.08 -18.11
N ALA A 147 4.26 -1.05 -18.17
CA ALA A 147 3.70 -2.38 -18.00
C ALA A 147 3.06 -2.58 -16.62
N LEU A 148 3.73 -2.15 -15.56
CA LEU A 148 3.19 -2.20 -14.21
C LEU A 148 1.96 -1.29 -14.06
N ASN A 149 1.98 -0.09 -14.62
CA ASN A 149 0.85 0.84 -14.58
C ASN A 149 -0.41 0.31 -15.30
N ARG A 150 -0.29 -0.68 -16.19
CA ARG A 150 -1.43 -1.38 -16.81
C ARG A 150 -2.08 -2.42 -15.90
N LEU A 151 -1.39 -2.85 -14.83
CA LEU A 151 -1.98 -3.72 -13.82
C LEU A 151 -2.97 -2.95 -12.94
N ALA A 152 -3.89 -3.66 -12.28
CA ALA A 152 -4.71 -3.05 -11.24
C ALA A 152 -3.85 -2.64 -10.03
N GLU A 153 -4.24 -1.58 -9.30
CA GLU A 153 -3.49 -1.09 -8.14
C GLU A 153 -3.26 -2.20 -7.09
N ILE A 154 -4.31 -2.95 -6.76
CA ILE A 154 -4.20 -4.08 -5.84
C ILE A 154 -3.24 -5.19 -6.35
N ASP A 155 -3.19 -5.42 -7.65
CA ASP A 155 -2.31 -6.42 -8.25
C ASP A 155 -0.84 -5.97 -8.17
N ARG A 156 -0.57 -4.67 -8.42
CA ARG A 156 0.77 -4.08 -8.22
C ARG A 156 1.21 -4.14 -6.77
N GLU A 157 0.31 -3.83 -5.85
CA GLU A 157 0.60 -3.81 -4.42
C GLU A 157 0.92 -5.22 -3.89
N ILE A 158 0.13 -6.22 -4.30
CA ILE A 158 0.40 -7.63 -3.99
C ILE A 158 1.75 -8.08 -4.56
N LEU A 159 2.05 -7.74 -5.83
CA LEU A 159 3.37 -8.02 -6.43
C LEU A 159 4.50 -7.37 -5.62
N PHE A 160 4.35 -6.10 -5.25
CA PHE A 160 5.35 -5.36 -4.50
C PHE A 160 5.61 -5.97 -3.13
N MET A 161 4.55 -6.21 -2.34
CA MET A 161 4.68 -6.82 -1.03
C MET A 161 5.29 -8.23 -1.10
N ARG A 162 4.95 -9.01 -2.14
CA ARG A 162 5.46 -10.37 -2.28
C ARG A 162 6.92 -10.41 -2.74
N GLU A 163 7.28 -9.63 -3.75
CA GLU A 163 8.60 -9.71 -4.36
C GLU A 163 9.66 -8.82 -3.70
N PHE A 164 9.26 -7.68 -3.14
CA PHE A 164 10.21 -6.71 -2.60
C PHE A 164 10.22 -6.71 -1.08
N GLU A 165 9.04 -6.82 -0.46
CA GLU A 165 8.94 -6.89 1.00
C GLU A 165 8.98 -8.32 1.54
N LYS A 166 8.98 -9.32 0.64
CA LYS A 166 9.04 -10.76 0.95
C LYS A 166 7.98 -11.22 1.95
N ARG A 167 6.81 -10.59 1.93
CA ARG A 167 5.70 -10.91 2.84
C ARG A 167 5.02 -12.23 2.47
N PRO A 168 4.56 -13.02 3.47
CA PRO A 168 3.76 -14.21 3.22
C PRO A 168 2.36 -13.83 2.69
N TYR A 169 1.70 -14.75 2.00
CA TYR A 169 0.40 -14.47 1.37
C TYR A 169 -0.69 -14.19 2.38
N GLU A 170 -0.60 -14.79 3.56
CA GLU A 170 -1.49 -14.59 4.70
C GLU A 170 -1.42 -13.14 5.18
N GLU A 171 -0.22 -12.60 5.37
CA GLU A 171 -0.03 -11.21 5.78
C GLU A 171 -0.50 -10.23 4.69
N ILE A 172 -0.20 -10.53 3.42
CA ILE A 172 -0.66 -9.72 2.29
C ILE A 172 -2.19 -9.69 2.21
N ALA A 173 -2.82 -10.84 2.47
CA ALA A 173 -4.27 -10.98 2.50
C ALA A 173 -4.89 -10.13 3.61
N ASP A 174 -4.33 -10.17 4.82
CA ASP A 174 -4.77 -9.34 5.94
C ASP A 174 -4.65 -7.84 5.64
N ILE A 175 -3.49 -7.42 5.09
CA ILE A 175 -3.22 -6.02 4.74
C ILE A 175 -4.16 -5.52 3.64
N CYS A 176 -4.42 -6.35 2.62
CA CYS A 176 -5.25 -5.99 1.47
C CYS A 176 -6.75 -6.26 1.68
N GLU A 177 -7.15 -6.82 2.83
CA GLU A 177 -8.53 -7.24 3.12
C GLU A 177 -9.12 -8.18 2.05
N ILE A 178 -8.36 -9.22 1.69
CA ILE A 178 -8.78 -10.27 0.76
C ILE A 178 -8.43 -11.65 1.32
N ASP A 179 -9.01 -12.72 0.78
CA ASP A 179 -8.62 -14.07 1.20
C ASP A 179 -7.20 -14.43 0.74
N ALA A 180 -6.49 -15.26 1.52
CA ALA A 180 -5.16 -15.76 1.17
C ALA A 180 -5.14 -16.52 -0.18
N ALA A 181 -6.22 -17.22 -0.52
CA ALA A 181 -6.38 -17.84 -1.84
C ALA A 181 -6.51 -16.80 -2.96
N ALA A 182 -7.22 -15.70 -2.70
CA ALA A 182 -7.36 -14.59 -3.64
C ALA A 182 -6.02 -13.85 -3.83
N ALA A 183 -5.24 -13.65 -2.76
CA ALA A 183 -3.91 -13.05 -2.82
C ALA A 183 -2.96 -13.87 -3.74
N ARG A 184 -2.90 -15.19 -3.55
CA ARG A 184 -2.11 -16.11 -4.41
C ARG A 184 -2.56 -16.04 -5.88
N LYS A 185 -3.86 -16.12 -6.14
CA LYS A 185 -4.42 -16.06 -7.50
C LYS A 185 -4.17 -14.69 -8.16
N ARG A 186 -4.29 -13.59 -7.41
CA ARG A 186 -4.00 -12.24 -7.91
C ARG A 186 -2.52 -12.10 -8.23
N PHE A 187 -1.63 -12.52 -7.34
CA PHE A 187 -0.19 -12.54 -7.57
C PHE A 187 0.18 -13.28 -8.87
N GLY A 188 -0.30 -14.52 -9.04
CA GLY A 188 -0.02 -15.31 -10.24
C GLY A 188 -0.53 -14.64 -11.52
N ARG A 189 -1.75 -14.09 -11.50
CA ARG A 189 -2.31 -13.35 -12.64
C ARG A 189 -1.56 -12.05 -12.93
N ALA A 190 -1.17 -11.32 -11.89
CA ALA A 190 -0.40 -10.08 -12.01
C ALA A 190 0.97 -10.35 -12.63
N LEU A 191 1.65 -11.43 -12.23
CA LEU A 191 2.94 -11.84 -12.80
C LEU A 191 2.80 -12.26 -14.26
N LEU A 192 1.76 -13.02 -14.62
CA LEU A 192 1.49 -13.40 -16.02
C LEU A 192 1.21 -12.16 -16.88
N ARG A 193 0.36 -11.25 -16.41
CA ARG A 193 0.08 -9.98 -17.11
C ARG A 193 1.33 -9.16 -17.28
N LEU A 194 2.14 -9.01 -16.22
CA LEU A 194 3.40 -8.28 -16.30
C LEU A 194 4.33 -8.90 -17.35
N ARG A 195 4.47 -10.23 -17.40
CA ARG A 195 5.27 -10.90 -18.42
C ARG A 195 4.75 -10.63 -19.84
N LEU A 196 3.44 -10.68 -20.05
CA LEU A 196 2.85 -10.37 -21.36
C LEU A 196 3.12 -8.93 -21.80
N GLU A 197 2.97 -7.98 -20.88
CA GLU A 197 3.24 -6.56 -21.14
C GLU A 197 4.72 -6.31 -21.44
N LEU A 198 5.63 -6.98 -20.72
CA LEU A 198 7.07 -6.89 -20.97
C LEU A 198 7.46 -7.54 -22.31
N LYS A 199 6.83 -8.67 -22.69
CA LYS A 199 7.02 -9.30 -23.99
C LYS A 199 6.52 -8.41 -25.14
N ALA A 200 5.36 -7.79 -24.97
CA ALA A 200 4.82 -6.83 -25.94
C ALA A 200 5.72 -5.58 -26.09
N ALA A 201 6.42 -5.19 -25.03
CA ALA A 201 7.42 -4.11 -25.04
C ALA A 201 8.79 -4.55 -25.59
N GLY A 202 8.96 -5.81 -26.02
CA GLY A 202 10.23 -6.34 -26.53
C GLY A 202 11.31 -6.54 -25.46
N LEU A 203 10.93 -6.59 -24.17
CA LEU A 203 11.86 -6.74 -23.05
C LEU A 203 12.07 -8.19 -22.59
N LEU A 204 11.20 -9.10 -23.03
CA LEU A 204 11.30 -10.54 -22.77
C LEU A 204 11.07 -11.31 -24.07
N GLU A 205 11.85 -12.37 -24.29
CA GLU A 205 11.69 -13.32 -25.41
C GLU A 205 10.49 -14.27 -25.22
#